data_AF-A0A3M1YEB5-F1
#
_entry.id   AF-A0A3M1YEB5-F1
#
_cell.length_a   1.000
_cell.length_b   1.000
_cell.length_c   1.000
_cell.angle_alpha   90.00
_cell.angle_beta   90.00
_cell.angle_gamma   90.00
#
_symmetry.space_group_name_H-M   'P 1'
#
loop_
_entity.id
_entity.type
_entity.pdbx_description
1 polymer ?
#
loop_
_entity_poly.entity_id
_entity_poly.type
_entity_poly.pdbx_seq_one_letter_code
_entity_poly.pdbx_strand_id
1 'polypeptide(L)'
;MKKQFMFILLLILSTVSVVSAQEDEVAYVRVAHFAADAPAVDLYFDGNISAVQDISYGDVTAWFTIPVGSYEVTVVPAGESADDAVIGPVTVEFEADGYYSLIAHGLVTTNSLDVIVIEEDYSDMIFGEFRLNVFHAIEGLEPVDILANGEPLFRLVALPNTITDEEGNLNDGFETLTLPEGTFDIQIVDNVDNTNVLLDVGEITFSQERNYLLAAVGTPVSPSIVLASTRTDTFEDDLVGDILTPANANATSGFVRVGHFSTGAPPVDIYIDGELTDIQSLEFPNVTDYVELPVGTYEVAIVPEDGDLEDALATTELTVGGDEYILVAAYGVLDNASFDALVIEEDNSSLAPGYFRLTVFHGQFGTGPVDVLRNDGLDPVRFLAYPGTTGDNDGHVSVDMVGGNYVFTVVSSDDNDTILAELPAIDYVPGRNYFLAIIQGANGYALSYIEELP
;
A
#
# COMPACT_ATOMS: atom_id res chain seq x y z
N MET A 1 95.48 35.51 14.57
CA MET A 1 95.00 35.23 13.20
C MET A 1 93.95 34.12 13.29
N LYS A 2 92.75 34.41 12.76
CA LYS A 2 91.60 33.50 12.64
C LYS A 2 91.97 32.23 11.87
N LYS A 3 91.46 31.06 12.27
CA LYS A 3 90.94 30.03 11.34
C LYS A 3 89.75 29.31 11.97
N GLN A 4 88.65 29.35 11.22
CA GLN A 4 87.34 28.78 11.49
C GLN A 4 87.29 27.27 11.21
N PHE A 5 86.38 26.61 11.93
CA PHE A 5 85.45 25.53 11.55
C PHE A 5 85.79 24.58 10.39
N MET A 6 85.56 23.28 10.62
CA MET A 6 84.47 22.57 9.93
C MET A 6 84.08 21.30 10.68
N PHE A 7 82.91 21.32 11.32
CA PHE A 7 82.23 20.12 11.84
C PHE A 7 81.53 19.45 10.65
N ILE A 8 81.86 18.19 10.37
CA ILE A 8 81.15 17.38 9.37
C ILE A 8 79.89 16.85 10.04
N LEU A 9 78.73 17.36 9.60
CA LEU A 9 77.41 16.86 9.96
C LEU A 9 77.06 15.71 8.99
N LEU A 10 77.00 14.49 9.52
CA LEU A 10 76.56 13.30 8.79
C LEU A 10 75.02 13.32 8.74
N LEU A 11 74.45 13.63 7.58
CA LEU A 11 73.01 13.62 7.34
C LEU A 11 72.56 12.18 7.03
N ILE A 12 71.85 11.54 7.97
CA ILE A 12 71.20 10.24 7.75
C ILE A 12 69.88 10.54 7.02
N LEU A 13 69.82 10.20 5.73
CA LEU A 13 68.63 10.37 4.91
C LEU A 13 67.72 9.16 5.10
N SER A 14 66.81 9.24 6.06
CA SER A 14 65.71 8.28 6.24
C SER A 14 64.65 8.52 5.16
N THR A 15 64.52 7.59 4.22
CA THR A 15 63.41 7.55 3.26
C THR A 15 62.12 7.22 4.01
N VAL A 16 61.30 8.23 4.27
CA VAL A 16 59.91 8.02 4.65
C VAL A 16 59.19 7.60 3.37
N SER A 17 58.85 6.32 3.24
CA SER A 17 57.87 5.89 2.24
C SER A 17 56.55 6.56 2.61
N VAL A 18 56.16 7.58 1.87
CA VAL A 18 54.77 8.06 1.89
C VAL A 18 53.99 6.98 1.16
N VAL A 19 53.42 6.04 1.92
CA VAL A 19 52.27 5.28 1.44
C VAL A 19 51.17 6.34 1.37
N SER A 20 50.78 6.78 0.17
CA SER A 20 49.49 7.46 0.07
C SER A 20 48.47 6.43 0.49
N ALA A 21 47.66 6.73 1.50
CA ALA A 21 46.37 6.08 1.60
C ALA A 21 45.67 6.41 0.28
N GLN A 22 45.53 5.43 -0.60
CA GLN A 22 44.56 5.53 -1.67
C GLN A 22 43.23 5.55 -0.93
N GLU A 23 42.56 6.71 -0.93
CA GLU A 23 41.16 6.75 -0.54
C GLU A 23 40.47 5.85 -1.57
N ASP A 24 39.94 4.71 -1.12
CA ASP A 24 39.14 3.87 -2.00
C ASP A 24 37.95 4.74 -2.41
N GLU A 25 37.83 5.03 -3.70
CA GLU A 25 36.69 5.77 -4.23
C GLU A 25 35.41 4.96 -3.91
N VAL A 26 34.38 5.65 -3.44
CA VAL A 26 33.12 5.03 -3.02
C VAL A 26 31.96 5.60 -3.81
N ALA A 27 30.90 4.80 -3.91
CA ALA A 27 29.56 5.21 -4.27
C ALA A 27 28.65 5.13 -3.03
N TYR A 28 27.54 5.85 -3.08
CA TYR A 28 26.48 5.82 -2.08
C TYR A 28 25.33 4.98 -2.61
N VAL A 29 24.87 4.02 -1.79
CA VAL A 29 23.80 3.11 -2.15
C VAL A 29 22.73 3.13 -1.08
N ARG A 30 21.47 3.12 -1.48
CA ARG A 30 20.35 2.76 -0.62
C ARG A 30 19.48 1.72 -1.31
N VAL A 31 18.67 1.04 -0.52
CA VAL A 31 17.81 -0.04 -0.99
C VAL A 31 16.38 0.27 -0.59
N ALA A 32 15.44 0.03 -1.50
CA ALA A 32 14.02 0.14 -1.23
C ALA A 32 13.32 -1.17 -1.58
N HIS A 33 12.47 -1.66 -0.68
CA HIS A 33 11.68 -2.85 -0.91
C HIS A 33 10.22 -2.49 -1.21
N PHE A 34 9.84 -2.44 -2.49
CA PHE A 34 8.49 -2.08 -2.94
C PHE A 34 7.72 -3.24 -3.60
N ALA A 35 8.24 -4.47 -3.58
CA ALA A 35 7.47 -5.65 -3.95
C ALA A 35 6.40 -6.00 -2.90
N ALA A 36 5.12 -5.88 -3.24
CA ALA A 36 4.02 -5.80 -2.26
C ALA A 36 3.64 -7.13 -1.57
N ASP A 37 3.83 -8.25 -2.25
CA ASP A 37 3.49 -9.60 -1.77
C ASP A 37 4.73 -10.45 -1.45
N ALA A 38 5.91 -9.82 -1.42
CA ALA A 38 7.17 -10.48 -1.08
C ALA A 38 7.45 -10.37 0.43
N PRO A 39 8.02 -11.43 1.05
CA PRO A 39 8.45 -11.37 2.44
C PRO A 39 9.66 -10.45 2.61
N ALA A 40 10.06 -10.17 3.84
CA ALA A 40 11.31 -9.45 4.11
C ALA A 40 12.51 -10.12 3.40
N VAL A 41 13.47 -9.30 2.95
CA VAL A 41 14.61 -9.76 2.15
C VAL A 41 15.96 -9.31 2.70
N ASP A 42 16.98 -10.08 2.32
CA ASP A 42 18.39 -9.77 2.46
C ASP A 42 19.00 -9.48 1.09
N LEU A 43 19.96 -8.56 1.04
CA LEU A 43 20.74 -8.30 -0.17
C LEU A 43 22.14 -8.89 -0.06
N TYR A 44 22.60 -9.45 -1.16
CA TYR A 44 23.94 -9.98 -1.34
C TYR A 44 24.65 -9.26 -2.49
N PHE A 45 25.93 -8.96 -2.29
CA PHE A 45 26.83 -8.42 -3.32
C PHE A 45 27.95 -9.44 -3.57
N ASP A 46 28.12 -9.86 -4.82
CA ASP A 46 29.05 -10.91 -5.25
C ASP A 46 28.91 -12.20 -4.43
N GLY A 47 27.67 -12.55 -4.08
CA GLY A 47 27.33 -13.73 -3.27
C GLY A 47 27.66 -13.60 -1.78
N ASN A 48 28.06 -12.43 -1.28
CA ASN A 48 28.30 -12.16 0.14
C ASN A 48 27.17 -11.34 0.75
N ILE A 49 26.71 -11.73 1.94
CA ILE A 49 25.65 -11.02 2.68
C ILE A 49 26.07 -9.56 2.93
N SER A 50 25.18 -8.63 2.66
CA SER A 50 25.42 -7.19 2.84
C SER A 50 25.02 -6.70 4.23
N ALA A 51 25.16 -5.40 4.49
CA ALA A 51 24.62 -4.76 5.70
C ALA A 51 23.11 -4.52 5.62
N VAL A 52 22.50 -4.68 4.44
CA VAL A 52 21.07 -4.56 4.20
C VAL A 52 20.46 -5.95 4.37
N GLN A 53 19.83 -6.15 5.52
CA GLN A 53 19.21 -7.40 5.94
C GLN A 53 17.85 -7.12 6.57
N ASP A 54 16.94 -8.09 6.45
CA ASP A 54 15.61 -8.06 7.05
C ASP A 54 14.84 -6.77 6.69
N ILE A 55 15.00 -6.30 5.45
CA ILE A 55 14.22 -5.15 4.95
C ILE A 55 12.83 -5.65 4.56
N SER A 56 11.79 -5.02 5.10
CA SER A 56 10.39 -5.37 4.86
C SER A 56 9.79 -4.52 3.75
N TYR A 57 8.65 -4.94 3.21
CA TYR A 57 7.90 -4.15 2.23
C TYR A 57 7.65 -2.72 2.75
N GLY A 58 7.89 -1.72 1.91
CA GLY A 58 7.79 -0.31 2.23
C GLY A 58 9.08 0.30 2.79
N ASP A 59 10.05 -0.51 3.23
CA ASP A 59 11.29 0.01 3.80
C ASP A 59 12.17 0.66 2.74
N VAL A 60 12.79 1.78 3.13
CA VAL A 60 13.89 2.42 2.42
C VAL A 60 15.05 2.54 3.41
N THR A 61 16.19 1.94 3.08
CA THR A 61 17.35 1.97 3.97
C THR A 61 17.99 3.36 3.98
N ALA A 62 18.75 3.61 5.04
CA ALA A 62 19.73 4.69 4.99
C ALA A 62 20.79 4.44 3.91
N TRP A 63 21.41 5.53 3.46
CA TRP A 63 22.55 5.48 2.56
C TRP A 63 23.74 4.81 3.23
N PHE A 64 24.38 3.89 2.52
CA PHE A 64 25.65 3.30 2.91
C PHE A 64 26.66 3.45 1.76
N THR A 65 27.94 3.32 2.09
CA THR A 65 29.02 3.42 1.10
C THR A 65 29.47 2.05 0.64
N ILE A 66 29.77 1.94 -0.66
CA ILE A 66 30.35 0.75 -1.27
C ILE A 66 31.54 1.18 -2.15
N PRO A 67 32.64 0.40 -2.23
CA PRO A 67 33.72 0.70 -3.15
C PRO A 67 33.22 0.73 -4.60
N VAL A 68 33.76 1.62 -5.44
CA VAL A 68 33.44 1.66 -6.86
C VAL A 68 33.76 0.34 -7.57
N GLY A 69 32.96 -0.02 -8.57
CA GLY A 69 33.15 -1.25 -9.33
C GLY A 69 31.85 -1.89 -9.78
N SER A 70 32.00 -3.07 -10.39
CA SER A 70 30.89 -3.90 -10.84
C SER A 70 30.61 -4.99 -9.81
N TYR A 71 29.35 -5.14 -9.44
CA TYR A 71 28.87 -6.12 -8.46
C TYR A 71 27.73 -6.95 -9.03
N GLU A 72 27.66 -8.22 -8.65
CA GLU A 72 26.46 -9.04 -8.82
C GLU A 72 25.56 -8.89 -7.59
N VAL A 73 24.40 -8.26 -7.80
CA VAL A 73 23.40 -8.04 -6.76
C VAL A 73 22.34 -9.14 -6.84
N THR A 74 22.07 -9.78 -5.71
CA THR A 74 20.94 -10.72 -5.56
C THR A 74 20.10 -10.35 -4.36
N VAL A 75 18.78 -10.49 -4.51
CA VAL A 75 17.79 -10.32 -3.44
C VAL A 75 17.27 -11.70 -3.04
N VAL A 76 17.26 -11.97 -1.74
CA VAL A 76 17.01 -13.29 -1.16
C VAL A 76 16.00 -13.13 -0.02
N PRO A 77 15.06 -14.06 0.21
CA PRO A 77 14.23 -14.03 1.42
C PRO A 77 15.10 -13.96 2.70
N ALA A 78 14.66 -13.18 3.69
CA ALA A 78 15.47 -12.89 4.87
C ALA A 78 15.88 -14.17 5.62
N GLY A 79 17.16 -14.26 5.96
CA GLY A 79 17.76 -15.40 6.66
C GLY A 79 18.10 -16.61 5.78
N GLU A 80 17.78 -16.58 4.49
CA GLU A 80 18.13 -17.63 3.53
C GLU A 80 19.51 -17.38 2.87
N SER A 81 19.98 -18.36 2.09
CA SER A 81 21.29 -18.31 1.44
C SER A 81 21.25 -17.66 0.06
N ALA A 82 22.38 -17.15 -0.43
CA ALA A 82 22.47 -16.57 -1.78
C ALA A 82 22.02 -17.54 -2.92
N ASP A 83 22.05 -18.85 -2.68
CA ASP A 83 21.60 -19.85 -3.66
C ASP A 83 20.06 -19.86 -3.81
N ASP A 84 19.33 -19.24 -2.86
CA ASP A 84 17.87 -19.15 -2.81
C ASP A 84 17.35 -17.78 -3.32
N ALA A 85 18.15 -17.09 -4.12
CA ALA A 85 17.82 -15.78 -4.67
C ALA A 85 16.50 -15.78 -5.46
N VAL A 86 15.65 -14.80 -5.16
CA VAL A 86 14.38 -14.55 -5.85
C VAL A 86 14.51 -13.47 -6.93
N ILE A 87 15.51 -12.59 -6.81
CA ILE A 87 15.90 -11.62 -7.85
C ILE A 87 17.42 -11.72 -8.07
N GLY A 88 17.82 -11.69 -9.34
CA GLY A 88 19.22 -11.67 -9.76
C GLY A 88 19.87 -13.04 -10.01
N PRO A 89 21.21 -13.08 -10.19
CA PRO A 89 22.13 -11.94 -10.09
C PRO A 89 21.91 -10.87 -11.16
N VAL A 90 21.86 -9.61 -10.74
CA VAL A 90 21.84 -8.43 -11.60
C VAL A 90 23.22 -7.76 -11.52
N THR A 91 23.87 -7.54 -12.66
CA THR A 91 25.14 -6.82 -12.69
C THR A 91 24.90 -5.32 -12.59
N VAL A 92 25.46 -4.68 -11.56
CA VAL A 92 25.35 -3.25 -11.31
C VAL A 92 26.74 -2.63 -11.31
N GLU A 93 26.91 -1.49 -11.97
CA GLU A 93 28.16 -0.72 -11.97
C GLU A 93 27.98 0.54 -11.12
N PHE A 94 28.87 0.73 -10.13
CA PHE A 94 28.90 1.91 -9.27
C PHE A 94 30.13 2.76 -9.56
N GLU A 95 29.87 4.03 -9.89
CA GLU A 95 30.90 5.03 -10.17
C GLU A 95 31.18 5.93 -8.95
N ALA A 96 32.36 6.55 -8.95
CA ALA A 96 32.80 7.40 -7.85
C ALA A 96 31.85 8.57 -7.61
N ASP A 97 31.52 8.82 -6.34
CA ASP A 97 30.60 9.88 -5.89
C ASP A 97 29.17 9.77 -6.46
N GLY A 98 28.80 8.63 -7.06
CA GLY A 98 27.44 8.36 -7.53
C GLY A 98 26.49 7.95 -6.40
N TYR A 99 25.20 8.24 -6.58
CA TYR A 99 24.14 7.94 -5.62
C TYR A 99 23.13 7.00 -6.26
N TYR A 100 23.01 5.77 -5.75
CA TYR A 100 22.22 4.73 -6.37
C TYR A 100 21.13 4.20 -5.44
N SER A 101 19.89 4.22 -5.91
CA SER A 101 18.77 3.49 -5.30
C SER A 101 18.57 2.16 -6.00
N LEU A 102 18.67 1.07 -5.24
CA LEU A 102 18.28 -0.27 -5.67
C LEU A 102 16.85 -0.51 -5.20
N ILE A 103 15.89 -0.49 -6.12
CA ILE A 103 14.48 -0.60 -5.79
C ILE A 103 13.99 -1.98 -6.24
N ALA A 104 13.67 -2.85 -5.28
CA ALA A 104 13.00 -4.12 -5.55
C ALA A 104 11.51 -3.88 -5.75
N HIS A 105 10.93 -4.34 -6.85
CA HIS A 105 9.52 -4.14 -7.19
C HIS A 105 8.93 -5.38 -7.89
N GLY A 106 7.65 -5.31 -8.26
CA GLY A 106 6.90 -6.42 -8.85
C GLY A 106 6.24 -7.29 -7.79
N LEU A 107 5.76 -8.46 -8.21
CA LEU A 107 4.98 -9.38 -7.39
C LEU A 107 5.51 -10.82 -7.48
N VAL A 108 5.50 -11.52 -6.35
CA VAL A 108 5.76 -12.97 -6.24
C VAL A 108 4.69 -13.73 -7.03
N THR A 109 3.43 -13.34 -6.85
CA THR A 109 2.24 -14.00 -7.42
C THR A 109 2.24 -14.01 -8.95
N THR A 110 2.76 -12.95 -9.59
CA THR A 110 2.87 -12.86 -11.06
C THR A 110 4.26 -13.25 -11.58
N ASN A 111 5.20 -13.61 -10.68
CA ASN A 111 6.59 -13.92 -11.00
C ASN A 111 7.25 -12.79 -11.82
N SER A 112 7.07 -11.55 -11.38
CA SER A 112 7.55 -10.33 -12.03
C SER A 112 8.59 -9.58 -11.19
N LEU A 113 8.99 -10.13 -10.04
CA LEU A 113 9.98 -9.53 -9.16
C LEU A 113 11.24 -9.10 -9.93
N ASP A 114 11.62 -7.84 -9.74
CA ASP A 114 12.80 -7.26 -10.38
C ASP A 114 13.44 -6.20 -9.47
N VAL A 115 14.70 -5.85 -9.75
CA VAL A 115 15.40 -4.73 -9.14
C VAL A 115 15.76 -3.73 -10.22
N ILE A 116 15.28 -2.51 -10.06
CA ILE A 116 15.75 -1.38 -10.85
C ILE A 116 16.80 -0.59 -10.09
N VAL A 117 17.84 -0.16 -10.80
CA VAL A 117 18.91 0.68 -10.27
C VAL A 117 18.71 2.09 -10.81
N ILE A 118 18.46 3.04 -9.91
CA ILE A 118 18.30 4.46 -10.24
C ILE A 118 19.52 5.22 -9.75
N GLU A 119 20.19 5.94 -10.65
CA GLU A 119 21.18 6.94 -10.27
C GLU A 119 20.46 8.27 -9.95
N GLU A 120 20.50 8.67 -8.69
CA GLU A 120 19.80 9.87 -8.21
C GLU A 120 20.65 11.13 -8.32
N ASP A 121 20.01 12.24 -8.69
CA ASP A 121 20.64 13.54 -8.70
C ASP A 121 20.82 14.09 -7.27
N TYR A 122 22.06 14.10 -6.80
CA TYR A 122 22.50 14.74 -5.56
C TYR A 122 23.36 15.99 -5.83
N SER A 123 23.25 16.59 -7.02
CA SER A 123 23.88 17.89 -7.29
C SER A 123 23.35 18.98 -6.37
N ASP A 124 24.22 19.97 -6.10
CA ASP A 124 23.90 21.14 -5.28
C ASP A 124 22.62 21.85 -5.75
N MET A 125 21.72 22.14 -4.80
CA MET A 125 20.50 22.92 -5.03
C MET A 125 20.71 24.40 -4.67
N ILE A 126 19.86 25.28 -5.19
CA ILE A 126 19.84 26.68 -4.76
C ILE A 126 19.20 26.76 -3.37
N PHE A 127 19.62 27.74 -2.58
CA PHE A 127 18.99 28.00 -1.28
C PHE A 127 17.47 28.19 -1.41
N GLY A 128 16.71 27.52 -0.55
CA GLY A 128 15.25 27.52 -0.57
C GLY A 128 14.64 26.47 -1.48
N GLU A 129 15.43 25.55 -2.07
CA GLU A 129 14.93 24.48 -2.93
C GLU A 129 15.08 23.09 -2.29
N PHE A 130 14.17 22.20 -2.67
CA PHE A 130 14.21 20.77 -2.44
C PHE A 130 14.05 20.05 -3.78
N ARG A 131 14.40 18.76 -3.82
CA ARG A 131 14.21 17.93 -5.01
C ARG A 131 13.27 16.78 -4.67
N LEU A 132 12.23 16.64 -5.48
CA LEU A 132 11.22 15.60 -5.41
C LEU A 132 11.51 14.56 -6.49
N ASN A 133 11.77 13.36 -6.04
CA ASN A 133 11.91 12.16 -6.84
C ASN A 133 10.61 11.37 -6.67
N VAL A 134 9.96 10.99 -7.77
CA VAL A 134 8.78 10.14 -7.74
C VAL A 134 9.09 8.79 -8.38
N PHE A 135 8.49 7.73 -7.84
CA PHE A 135 8.64 6.38 -8.37
C PHE A 135 7.29 5.67 -8.42
N HIS A 136 7.06 4.84 -9.44
CA HIS A 136 5.84 4.03 -9.51
C HIS A 136 6.14 2.53 -9.51
N ALA A 137 5.74 1.83 -8.45
CA ALA A 137 6.00 0.40 -8.24
C ALA A 137 4.75 -0.49 -8.39
N ILE A 138 3.57 0.07 -8.64
CA ILE A 138 2.31 -0.68 -8.61
C ILE A 138 2.13 -1.44 -9.92
N GLU A 139 2.32 -2.75 -9.86
CA GLU A 139 2.10 -3.60 -11.02
C GLU A 139 0.61 -3.70 -11.36
N GLY A 140 0.30 -3.60 -12.66
CA GLY A 140 -1.08 -3.69 -13.16
C GLY A 140 -1.88 -2.39 -13.05
N LEU A 141 -1.31 -1.32 -12.47
CA LEU A 141 -1.92 0.01 -12.51
C LEU A 141 -1.51 0.73 -13.80
N GLU A 142 -2.45 1.44 -14.41
CA GLU A 142 -2.11 2.33 -15.53
C GLU A 142 -1.20 3.47 -15.06
N PRO A 143 -0.47 4.14 -15.97
CA PRO A 143 0.37 5.27 -15.61
C PRO A 143 -0.40 6.33 -14.82
N VAL A 144 0.28 6.97 -13.89
CA VAL A 144 -0.33 7.96 -13.00
C VAL A 144 0.23 9.36 -13.24
N ASP A 145 -0.59 10.35 -12.93
CA ASP A 145 -0.18 11.74 -12.82
C ASP A 145 -0.06 12.11 -11.34
N ILE A 146 0.98 12.87 -10.99
CA ILE A 146 1.14 13.43 -9.64
C ILE A 146 0.77 14.89 -9.71
N LEU A 147 -0.27 15.27 -8.97
CA LEU A 147 -0.75 16.63 -8.85
C LEU A 147 -0.19 17.29 -7.58
N ALA A 148 0.06 18.59 -7.67
CA ALA A 148 0.38 19.45 -6.54
C ALA A 148 -0.56 20.66 -6.56
N ASN A 149 -1.34 20.83 -5.48
CA ASN A 149 -2.39 21.86 -5.36
C ASN A 149 -3.40 21.80 -6.53
N GLY A 150 -3.73 20.59 -6.99
CA GLY A 150 -4.64 20.32 -8.12
C GLY A 150 -4.05 20.54 -9.52
N GLU A 151 -2.78 20.91 -9.64
CA GLU A 151 -2.10 21.08 -10.93
C GLU A 151 -1.07 19.96 -11.16
N PRO A 152 -0.94 19.41 -12.37
CA PRO A 152 -0.03 18.31 -12.64
C PRO A 152 1.44 18.73 -12.51
N LEU A 153 2.16 18.03 -11.64
CA LEU A 153 3.58 18.18 -11.37
C LEU A 153 4.41 17.19 -12.19
N PHE A 154 4.01 15.92 -12.18
CA PHE A 154 4.54 14.86 -13.01
C PHE A 154 3.42 14.22 -13.81
N ARG A 155 3.73 13.73 -15.01
CA ARG A 155 2.75 13.06 -15.86
C ARG A 155 3.29 11.75 -16.36
N LEU A 156 2.38 10.79 -16.60
CA LEU A 156 2.71 9.49 -17.20
C LEU A 156 3.80 8.75 -16.41
N VAL A 157 3.81 8.84 -15.09
CA VAL A 157 4.73 8.05 -14.26
C VAL A 157 4.19 6.61 -14.24
N ALA A 158 4.96 5.70 -14.82
CA ALA A 158 4.54 4.32 -15.07
C ALA A 158 5.45 3.32 -14.35
N LEU A 159 4.97 2.08 -14.17
CA LEU A 159 5.81 0.98 -13.70
C LEU A 159 7.08 0.85 -14.59
N PRO A 160 8.26 0.56 -14.04
CA PRO A 160 9.47 0.36 -14.83
C PRO A 160 9.27 -0.61 -16.00
N ASN A 161 9.93 -0.33 -17.12
CA ASN A 161 9.94 -1.18 -18.29
C ASN A 161 8.58 -1.41 -18.98
N THR A 162 7.59 -0.54 -18.77
CA THR A 162 6.24 -0.69 -19.35
C THR A 162 5.92 0.31 -20.47
N ILE A 163 6.55 1.48 -20.46
CA ILE A 163 6.43 2.52 -21.48
C ILE A 163 7.73 2.62 -22.26
N THR A 164 7.62 2.89 -23.55
CA THR A 164 8.76 3.18 -24.43
C THR A 164 8.68 4.63 -24.91
N ASP A 165 9.78 5.36 -24.84
CA ASP A 165 9.91 6.72 -25.38
C ASP A 165 9.93 6.74 -26.92
N GLU A 166 10.01 7.94 -27.53
CA GLU A 166 10.06 8.09 -28.99
C GLU A 166 11.34 7.49 -29.61
N GLU A 167 12.40 7.38 -28.82
CA GLU A 167 13.71 6.84 -29.18
C GLU A 167 13.79 5.31 -29.04
N GLY A 168 12.81 4.66 -28.40
CA GLY A 168 12.79 3.22 -28.18
C GLY A 168 13.34 2.76 -26.83
N ASN A 169 13.68 3.67 -25.91
CA ASN A 169 14.13 3.33 -24.56
C ASN A 169 12.94 3.08 -23.64
N LEU A 170 13.10 2.11 -22.74
CA LEU A 170 12.11 1.82 -21.72
C LEU A 170 12.18 2.86 -20.59
N ASN A 171 11.04 3.19 -19.99
CA ASN A 171 11.00 4.00 -18.78
C ASN A 171 11.61 3.24 -17.60
N ASP A 172 12.21 3.97 -16.67
CA ASP A 172 12.73 3.46 -15.39
C ASP A 172 11.73 3.66 -14.23
N GLY A 173 10.55 4.20 -14.53
CA GLY A 173 9.50 4.48 -13.56
C GLY A 173 9.87 5.56 -12.54
N PHE A 174 10.92 6.34 -12.79
CA PHE A 174 11.47 7.35 -11.90
C PHE A 174 11.46 8.72 -12.58
N GLU A 175 10.98 9.74 -11.88
CA GLU A 175 11.00 11.13 -12.39
C GLU A 175 11.48 12.09 -11.29
N THR A 176 12.14 13.17 -11.67
CA THR A 176 12.71 14.13 -10.71
C THR A 176 12.40 15.58 -11.05
N LEU A 177 12.12 16.38 -10.02
CA LEU A 177 11.90 17.82 -10.15
C LEU A 177 12.43 18.59 -8.94
N THR A 178 13.13 19.69 -9.19
CA THR A 178 13.57 20.63 -8.14
C THR A 178 12.57 21.77 -7.98
N LEU A 179 12.16 22.06 -6.76
CA LEU A 179 11.08 22.97 -6.40
C LEU A 179 11.45 23.86 -5.21
N PRO A 180 10.89 25.08 -5.09
CA PRO A 180 11.01 25.87 -3.87
C PRO A 180 10.35 25.18 -2.67
N GLU A 181 10.95 25.29 -1.48
CA GLU A 181 10.37 24.80 -0.23
C GLU A 181 8.96 25.38 0.02
N GLY A 182 8.10 24.59 0.64
CA GLY A 182 6.71 24.98 0.86
C GLY A 182 5.81 23.81 1.21
N THR A 183 4.54 24.15 1.44
CA THR A 183 3.47 23.15 1.62
C THR A 183 2.74 22.95 0.31
N PHE A 184 2.54 21.69 -0.07
CA PHE A 184 1.84 21.28 -1.28
C PHE A 184 0.81 20.22 -0.92
N ASP A 185 -0.40 20.37 -1.43
CA ASP A 185 -1.41 19.32 -1.42
C ASP A 185 -1.13 18.33 -2.55
N ILE A 186 -0.71 17.11 -2.22
CA ILE A 186 -0.25 16.12 -3.20
C ILE A 186 -1.34 15.08 -3.46
N GLN A 187 -1.59 14.78 -4.73
CA GLN A 187 -2.50 13.71 -5.14
C GLN A 187 -1.85 12.88 -6.24
N ILE A 188 -2.14 11.58 -6.27
CA ILE A 188 -1.81 10.68 -7.36
C ILE A 188 -3.12 10.27 -8.02
N VAL A 189 -3.24 10.55 -9.31
CA VAL A 189 -4.48 10.37 -10.07
C VAL A 189 -4.23 9.51 -11.29
N ASP A 190 -5.30 8.92 -11.82
CA ASP A 190 -5.25 8.26 -13.11
C ASP A 190 -4.85 9.27 -14.21
N ASN A 191 -3.88 8.92 -15.04
CA ASN A 191 -3.37 9.83 -16.10
C ASN A 191 -4.40 10.08 -17.22
N VAL A 192 -5.38 9.18 -17.41
CA VAL A 192 -6.43 9.33 -18.43
C VAL A 192 -7.63 10.10 -17.86
N ASP A 193 -8.06 9.75 -16.65
CA ASP A 193 -9.13 10.43 -15.90
C ASP A 193 -8.60 11.05 -14.61
N ASN A 194 -8.11 12.29 -14.71
CA ASN A 194 -7.58 13.02 -13.56
C ASN A 194 -8.62 13.37 -12.47
N THR A 195 -9.90 13.00 -12.64
CA THR A 195 -10.90 13.07 -11.58
C THR A 195 -10.94 11.82 -10.72
N ASN A 196 -10.35 10.72 -11.21
CA ASN A 196 -10.12 9.49 -10.44
C ASN A 196 -8.86 9.66 -9.58
N VAL A 197 -9.06 10.05 -8.32
CA VAL A 197 -7.98 10.14 -7.33
C VAL A 197 -7.69 8.74 -6.81
N LEU A 198 -6.50 8.23 -7.15
CA LEU A 198 -6.04 6.91 -6.74
C LEU A 198 -5.46 6.97 -5.32
N LEU A 199 -4.71 8.03 -5.01
CA LEU A 199 -4.18 8.32 -3.69
C LEU A 199 -4.27 9.81 -3.38
N ASP A 200 -4.91 10.15 -2.26
CA ASP A 200 -4.86 11.50 -1.70
C ASP A 200 -3.77 11.55 -0.62
N VAL A 201 -2.63 12.15 -0.96
CA VAL A 201 -1.46 12.25 -0.06
C VAL A 201 -1.63 13.41 0.94
N GLY A 202 -2.48 14.39 0.60
CA GLY A 202 -2.77 15.56 1.43
C GLY A 202 -1.63 16.58 1.47
N GLU A 203 -1.72 17.50 2.44
CA GLU A 203 -0.77 18.60 2.60
C GLU A 203 0.57 18.14 3.18
N ILE A 204 1.63 18.19 2.37
CA ILE A 204 3.01 17.89 2.77
C ILE A 204 3.86 19.16 2.78
N THR A 205 4.60 19.39 3.87
CA THR A 205 5.60 20.48 3.95
C THR A 205 6.98 19.97 3.57
N PHE A 206 7.46 20.38 2.40
CA PHE A 206 8.80 20.11 1.92
C PHE A 206 9.76 21.23 2.37
N SER A 207 10.87 20.83 2.97
CA SER A 207 11.93 21.73 3.44
C SER A 207 13.10 21.74 2.46
N GLN A 208 13.78 22.88 2.35
CA GLN A 208 14.97 23.01 1.51
C GLN A 208 16.11 22.02 1.87
N GLU A 209 17.10 21.90 0.96
CA GLU A 209 18.33 21.11 1.14
C GLU A 209 18.06 19.61 1.36
N ARG A 210 17.00 19.11 0.72
CA ARG A 210 16.55 17.73 0.84
C ARG A 210 16.17 17.13 -0.50
N ASN A 211 16.54 15.87 -0.65
CA ASN A 211 15.94 14.97 -1.63
C ASN A 211 14.78 14.23 -0.96
N TYR A 212 13.66 14.13 -1.65
CA TYR A 212 12.47 13.38 -1.23
C TYR A 212 12.18 12.30 -2.26
N LEU A 213 12.01 11.05 -1.85
CA LEU A 213 11.51 9.96 -2.70
C LEU A 213 10.06 9.69 -2.34
N LEU A 214 9.13 10.00 -3.24
CA LEU A 214 7.71 9.65 -3.17
C LEU A 214 7.44 8.47 -4.10
N ALA A 215 7.32 7.27 -3.56
CA ALA A 215 6.99 6.08 -4.33
C ALA A 215 5.52 5.70 -4.17
N ALA A 216 4.80 5.49 -5.27
CA ALA A 216 3.51 4.80 -5.26
C ALA A 216 3.77 3.28 -5.27
N VAL A 217 3.28 2.57 -4.25
CA VAL A 217 3.54 1.15 -3.99
C VAL A 217 2.24 0.40 -3.71
N GLY A 218 2.27 -0.94 -3.69
CA GLY A 218 1.08 -1.75 -3.38
C GLY A 218 0.49 -2.41 -4.62
N THR A 219 -0.84 -2.50 -4.67
CA THR A 219 -1.58 -3.10 -5.80
C THR A 219 -2.57 -2.09 -6.39
N PRO A 220 -3.14 -2.33 -7.59
CA PRO A 220 -4.12 -1.41 -8.16
C PRO A 220 -5.38 -1.21 -7.30
N VAL A 221 -5.72 -2.22 -6.48
CA VAL A 221 -6.89 -2.20 -5.59
C VAL A 221 -6.56 -1.73 -4.17
N SER A 222 -5.29 -1.80 -3.77
CA SER A 222 -4.77 -1.25 -2.51
C SER A 222 -3.47 -0.48 -2.79
N PRO A 223 -3.57 0.70 -3.44
CA PRO A 223 -2.42 1.54 -3.67
C PRO A 223 -2.00 2.20 -2.35
N SER A 224 -0.73 2.51 -2.22
CA SER A 224 -0.16 3.20 -1.06
C SER A 224 1.03 4.06 -1.47
N ILE A 225 1.61 4.77 -0.50
CA ILE A 225 2.81 5.57 -0.70
C ILE A 225 3.93 5.21 0.28
N VAL A 226 5.16 5.37 -0.19
CA VAL A 226 6.34 5.53 0.65
C VAL A 226 6.91 6.91 0.36
N LEU A 227 7.12 7.72 1.39
CA LEU A 227 7.84 8.97 1.26
C LEU A 227 9.06 8.95 2.19
N ALA A 228 10.25 9.14 1.61
CA ALA A 228 11.52 9.17 2.34
C ALA A 228 12.23 10.50 2.06
N SER A 229 12.95 11.05 3.05
CA SER A 229 13.76 12.25 2.85
C SER A 229 15.18 12.08 3.34
N THR A 230 16.11 12.50 2.51
CA THR A 230 17.54 12.56 2.83
C THR A 230 18.00 14.01 2.76
N ARG A 231 18.70 14.47 3.79
CA ARG A 231 19.40 15.75 3.75
C ARG A 231 20.59 15.68 2.79
N THR A 232 20.74 16.67 1.92
CA THR A 232 21.84 16.67 0.94
C THR A 232 23.20 17.06 1.53
N ASP A 233 23.24 17.63 2.74
CA ASP A 233 24.47 18.09 3.40
C ASP A 233 25.03 17.09 4.41
N THR A 234 24.17 16.42 5.17
CA THR A 234 24.57 15.47 6.22
C THR A 234 24.36 14.01 5.84
N PHE A 235 23.56 13.73 4.80
CA PHE A 235 23.03 12.40 4.49
C PHE A 235 22.30 11.75 5.67
N GLU A 236 21.85 12.56 6.63
CA GLU A 236 20.93 12.11 7.66
C GLU A 236 19.55 11.99 7.03
N ASP A 237 18.96 10.80 7.13
CA ASP A 237 17.55 10.62 6.90
C ASP A 237 16.82 11.19 8.12
N ASP A 238 16.05 12.24 7.90
CA ASP A 238 15.10 12.71 8.89
C ASP A 238 13.72 12.20 8.49
N LEU A 239 12.95 11.78 9.48
CA LEU A 239 11.50 11.66 9.32
C LEU A 239 10.98 13.02 8.84
N VAL A 240 10.53 13.08 7.60
CA VAL A 240 9.67 14.18 7.15
C VAL A 240 8.46 14.13 8.08
N GLY A 241 8.09 15.28 8.65
CA GLY A 241 6.96 15.37 9.56
C GLY A 241 5.75 14.60 9.02
N ASP A 242 5.23 13.70 9.85
CA ASP A 242 4.04 12.86 9.63
C ASP A 242 3.87 12.31 8.21
N ILE A 243 4.92 11.71 7.65
CA ILE A 243 4.68 10.69 6.62
C ILE A 243 4.09 9.49 7.32
N LEU A 244 2.78 9.34 7.13
CA LEU A 244 2.09 8.09 7.31
C LEU A 244 2.72 7.09 6.33
N THR A 245 3.72 6.34 6.76
CA THR A 245 3.64 4.90 6.47
C THR A 245 2.23 4.49 6.91
N PRO A 246 1.40 3.80 6.11
CA PRO A 246 0.30 3.05 6.72
C PRO A 246 0.90 2.28 7.90
N ALA A 247 0.23 2.29 9.05
CA ALA A 247 0.84 2.07 10.36
C ALA A 247 1.52 0.69 10.56
N ASN A 248 1.58 -0.16 9.52
CA ASN A 248 1.62 -1.61 9.63
C ASN A 248 2.44 -2.33 8.54
N ALA A 249 3.38 -1.65 7.87
CA ALA A 249 4.33 -2.32 6.95
C ALA A 249 5.10 -3.51 7.59
N ASN A 250 5.21 -3.52 8.94
CA ASN A 250 5.78 -4.61 9.73
C ASN A 250 4.73 -5.54 10.39
N ALA A 251 3.44 -5.33 10.14
CA ALA A 251 2.40 -6.18 10.72
C ALA A 251 2.41 -7.54 10.02
N THR A 252 2.54 -8.59 10.82
CA THR A 252 2.59 -9.97 10.33
C THR A 252 1.22 -10.60 10.13
N SER A 253 0.15 -9.85 10.41
CA SER A 253 -1.23 -10.30 10.43
C SER A 253 -2.19 -9.16 10.10
N GLY A 254 -3.35 -9.51 9.56
CA GLY A 254 -4.53 -8.66 9.43
C GLY A 254 -5.74 -9.29 10.15
N PHE A 255 -6.90 -8.67 10.01
CA PHE A 255 -8.11 -8.96 10.77
C PHE A 255 -9.27 -9.26 9.83
N VAL A 256 -9.81 -10.47 9.90
CA VAL A 256 -10.86 -10.94 8.99
C VAL A 256 -12.11 -11.29 9.78
N ARG A 257 -13.27 -10.90 9.26
CA ARG A 257 -14.58 -11.34 9.76
C ARG A 257 -15.46 -11.80 8.62
N VAL A 258 -16.55 -12.49 8.94
CA VAL A 258 -17.45 -13.07 7.94
C VAL A 258 -18.88 -12.61 8.21
N GLY A 259 -19.57 -12.22 7.15
CA GLY A 259 -20.98 -11.81 7.19
C GLY A 259 -21.83 -12.74 6.34
N HIS A 260 -22.86 -13.35 6.92
CA HIS A 260 -23.83 -14.12 6.15
C HIS A 260 -25.00 -13.22 5.75
N PHE A 261 -25.03 -12.77 4.50
CA PHE A 261 -26.06 -11.90 3.91
C PHE A 261 -26.90 -12.57 2.83
N SER A 262 -26.62 -13.82 2.49
CA SER A 262 -27.39 -14.58 1.50
C SER A 262 -28.75 -15.03 2.04
N THR A 263 -29.82 -14.91 1.25
CA THR A 263 -31.13 -15.42 1.63
C THR A 263 -31.42 -16.80 1.06
N GLY A 264 -32.14 -17.60 1.84
CA GLY A 264 -32.51 -18.97 1.46
C GLY A 264 -31.39 -20.00 1.70
N ALA A 265 -30.18 -19.56 2.02
CA ALA A 265 -29.13 -20.46 2.50
C ALA A 265 -29.35 -20.87 3.97
N PRO A 266 -28.98 -22.10 4.35
CA PRO A 266 -28.90 -22.51 5.76
C PRO A 266 -27.74 -21.78 6.46
N PRO A 267 -27.59 -21.90 7.80
CA PRO A 267 -26.37 -21.48 8.47
C PRO A 267 -25.13 -22.09 7.79
N VAL A 268 -24.04 -21.34 7.80
CA VAL A 268 -22.81 -21.70 7.08
C VAL A 268 -21.61 -21.85 8.01
N ASP A 269 -20.72 -22.76 7.62
CA ASP A 269 -19.39 -22.98 8.15
C ASP A 269 -18.35 -22.41 7.19
N ILE A 270 -17.26 -21.89 7.75
CA ILE A 270 -16.18 -21.28 6.98
C ILE A 270 -14.95 -22.17 7.02
N TYR A 271 -14.42 -22.47 5.85
CA TYR A 271 -13.16 -23.17 5.64
C TYR A 271 -12.12 -22.20 5.07
N ILE A 272 -10.88 -22.32 5.52
CA ILE A 272 -9.71 -21.60 5.01
C ILE A 272 -8.68 -22.64 4.60
N ASP A 273 -8.21 -22.58 3.35
CA ASP A 273 -7.29 -23.56 2.73
C ASP A 273 -7.74 -25.02 2.90
N GLY A 274 -9.07 -25.23 2.89
CA GLY A 274 -9.70 -26.53 3.06
C GLY A 274 -9.77 -27.03 4.50
N GLU A 275 -9.32 -26.26 5.50
CA GLU A 275 -9.49 -26.58 6.93
C GLU A 275 -10.68 -25.83 7.53
N LEU A 276 -11.51 -26.54 8.32
CA LEU A 276 -12.66 -25.96 9.01
C LEU A 276 -12.20 -24.99 10.11
N THR A 277 -12.72 -23.77 10.11
CA THR A 277 -12.40 -22.73 11.10
C THR A 277 -13.30 -22.79 12.34
N ASP A 278 -13.06 -21.90 13.31
CA ASP A 278 -13.94 -21.70 14.46
C ASP A 278 -15.25 -20.94 14.11
N ILE A 279 -15.36 -20.38 12.90
CA ILE A 279 -16.59 -19.74 12.40
C ILE A 279 -17.51 -20.83 11.83
N GLN A 280 -18.28 -21.42 12.73
CA GLN A 280 -19.28 -22.46 12.43
C GLN A 280 -20.69 -21.96 12.72
N SER A 281 -21.67 -22.52 12.02
CA SER A 281 -23.10 -22.24 12.21
C SER A 281 -23.44 -20.75 12.13
N LEU A 282 -22.77 -19.99 11.25
CA LEU A 282 -23.03 -18.56 11.09
C LEU A 282 -24.44 -18.38 10.50
N GLU A 283 -25.38 -17.87 11.30
CA GLU A 283 -26.76 -17.67 10.88
C GLU A 283 -26.92 -16.37 10.05
N PHE A 284 -27.78 -16.40 9.03
CA PHE A 284 -28.24 -15.18 8.37
C PHE A 284 -29.10 -14.31 9.35
N PRO A 285 -28.94 -12.97 9.42
CA PRO A 285 -28.01 -12.13 8.68
C PRO A 285 -26.83 -11.62 9.54
N ASN A 286 -26.16 -12.50 10.29
CA ASN A 286 -25.17 -12.10 11.29
C ASN A 286 -23.77 -11.87 10.69
N VAL A 287 -22.98 -11.07 11.39
CA VAL A 287 -21.57 -10.81 11.11
C VAL A 287 -20.77 -11.21 12.35
N THR A 288 -19.63 -11.86 12.15
CA THR A 288 -18.73 -12.24 13.25
C THR A 288 -17.94 -11.04 13.77
N ASP A 289 -17.27 -11.25 14.90
CA ASP A 289 -16.13 -10.41 15.29
C ASP A 289 -14.93 -10.70 14.37
N TYR A 290 -13.90 -9.83 14.44
CA TYR A 290 -12.64 -10.04 13.72
C TYR A 290 -11.84 -11.18 14.34
N VAL A 291 -11.18 -11.94 13.45
CA VAL A 291 -10.21 -12.96 13.75
C VAL A 291 -8.89 -12.56 13.09
N GLU A 292 -7.80 -12.62 13.84
CA GLU A 292 -6.48 -12.35 13.32
C GLU A 292 -6.03 -13.49 12.39
N LEU A 293 -5.57 -13.15 11.18
CA LEU A 293 -4.99 -14.06 10.21
C LEU A 293 -3.61 -13.55 9.79
N PRO A 294 -2.59 -14.42 9.66
CA PRO A 294 -1.29 -14.00 9.15
C PRO A 294 -1.40 -13.37 7.75
N VAL A 295 -0.46 -12.49 7.41
CA VAL A 295 -0.34 -11.97 6.05
C VAL A 295 -0.17 -13.13 5.06
N GLY A 296 -0.92 -13.08 3.96
CA GLY A 296 -0.88 -14.11 2.93
C GLY A 296 -2.17 -14.19 2.11
N THR A 297 -2.17 -15.11 1.14
CA THR A 297 -3.33 -15.42 0.32
C THR A 297 -3.90 -16.78 0.72
N TYR A 298 -5.22 -16.82 0.85
CA TYR A 298 -5.98 -17.96 1.34
C TYR A 298 -7.16 -18.28 0.41
N GLU A 299 -7.53 -19.55 0.33
CA GLU A 299 -8.80 -19.96 -0.30
C GLU A 299 -9.89 -20.08 0.79
N VAL A 300 -10.90 -19.23 0.71
CA VAL A 300 -12.06 -19.27 1.63
C VAL A 300 -13.20 -20.02 0.96
N ALA A 301 -13.73 -21.04 1.62
CA ALA A 301 -14.91 -21.77 1.18
C ALA A 301 -16.06 -21.62 2.20
N ILE A 302 -17.25 -21.35 1.70
CA ILE A 302 -18.47 -21.16 2.49
C ILE A 302 -19.36 -22.38 2.29
N VAL A 303 -19.52 -23.18 3.34
CA VAL A 303 -20.15 -24.50 3.30
C VAL A 303 -21.40 -24.50 4.17
N PRO A 304 -22.49 -25.21 3.85
CA PRO A 304 -23.61 -25.38 4.79
C PRO A 304 -23.17 -26.06 6.11
N GLU A 305 -23.77 -25.72 7.26
CA GLU A 305 -23.44 -26.23 8.63
C GLU A 305 -23.36 -27.77 8.78
N ASP A 306 -23.92 -28.53 7.86
CA ASP A 306 -23.90 -30.01 7.84
C ASP A 306 -23.34 -30.58 6.51
N GLY A 307 -22.76 -29.73 5.67
CA GLY A 307 -22.22 -30.07 4.35
C GLY A 307 -20.75 -30.49 4.41
N ASP A 308 -20.32 -31.25 3.40
CA ASP A 308 -18.90 -31.51 3.18
C ASP A 308 -18.28 -30.34 2.39
N LEU A 309 -16.95 -30.16 2.43
CA LEU A 309 -16.26 -29.09 1.68
C LEU A 309 -16.59 -29.10 0.17
N GLU A 310 -16.88 -30.27 -0.39
CA GLU A 310 -17.30 -30.42 -1.80
C GLU A 310 -18.68 -29.82 -2.11
N ASP A 311 -19.48 -29.55 -1.07
CA ASP A 311 -20.78 -28.90 -1.14
C ASP A 311 -20.70 -27.37 -0.96
N ALA A 312 -19.49 -26.78 -1.04
CA ALA A 312 -19.30 -25.33 -0.90
C ALA A 312 -20.26 -24.55 -1.80
N LEU A 313 -20.97 -23.59 -1.19
CA LEU A 313 -21.91 -22.70 -1.86
C LEU A 313 -21.18 -21.61 -2.65
N ALA A 314 -20.03 -21.16 -2.13
CA ALA A 314 -19.10 -20.25 -2.79
C ALA A 314 -17.67 -20.49 -2.30
N THR A 315 -16.71 -20.13 -3.16
CA THR A 315 -15.29 -20.08 -2.85
C THR A 315 -14.76 -18.74 -3.31
N THR A 316 -13.89 -18.11 -2.53
CA THR A 316 -13.23 -16.85 -2.91
C THR A 316 -11.79 -16.84 -2.45
N GLU A 317 -10.94 -16.15 -3.20
CA GLU A 317 -9.57 -15.89 -2.79
C GLU A 317 -9.56 -14.69 -1.84
N LEU A 318 -8.91 -14.85 -0.70
CA LEU A 318 -8.74 -13.82 0.32
C LEU A 318 -7.25 -13.51 0.44
N THR A 319 -6.85 -12.31 0.10
CA THR A 319 -5.51 -11.78 0.40
C THR A 319 -5.62 -10.93 1.65
N VAL A 320 -4.76 -11.20 2.65
CA VAL A 320 -4.68 -10.48 3.92
C VAL A 320 -3.36 -9.74 3.96
N GLY A 321 -3.42 -8.41 3.98
CA GLY A 321 -2.29 -7.53 4.29
C GLY A 321 -2.16 -7.21 5.78
N GLY A 322 -1.08 -6.53 6.15
CA GLY A 322 -0.75 -6.21 7.55
C GLY A 322 -1.67 -5.14 8.15
N ASP A 323 -2.32 -5.46 9.27
CA ASP A 323 -3.37 -4.65 9.95
C ASP A 323 -4.49 -4.18 9.01
N GLU A 324 -4.76 -4.95 7.97
CA GLU A 324 -5.96 -4.77 7.17
C GLU A 324 -7.17 -5.32 7.91
N TYR A 325 -8.33 -4.70 7.70
CA TYR A 325 -9.60 -5.18 8.24
C TYR A 325 -10.46 -5.62 7.07
N ILE A 326 -10.86 -6.88 7.03
CA ILE A 326 -11.50 -7.48 5.87
C ILE A 326 -12.79 -8.18 6.29
N LEU A 327 -13.84 -8.00 5.51
CA LEU A 327 -15.09 -8.73 5.60
C LEU A 327 -15.24 -9.67 4.40
N VAL A 328 -15.41 -10.96 4.66
CA VAL A 328 -15.92 -11.91 3.65
C VAL A 328 -17.44 -11.93 3.75
N ALA A 329 -18.11 -11.34 2.77
CA ALA A 329 -19.55 -11.24 2.67
C ALA A 329 -20.13 -12.40 1.83
N ALA A 330 -20.83 -13.34 2.46
CA ALA A 330 -21.62 -14.36 1.77
C ALA A 330 -22.97 -13.76 1.37
N TYR A 331 -23.26 -13.55 0.10
CA TYR A 331 -24.41 -12.76 -0.35
C TYR A 331 -25.23 -13.46 -1.45
N GLY A 332 -26.29 -12.80 -1.91
CA GLY A 332 -27.18 -13.32 -2.96
C GLY A 332 -28.37 -14.14 -2.45
N VAL A 333 -28.90 -15.01 -3.32
CA VAL A 333 -30.09 -15.82 -3.04
C VAL A 333 -29.85 -17.25 -3.52
N LEU A 334 -29.83 -18.21 -2.60
CA LEU A 334 -29.52 -19.61 -2.92
C LEU A 334 -30.52 -20.21 -3.93
N ASP A 335 -31.82 -19.97 -3.73
CA ASP A 335 -32.88 -20.47 -4.63
C ASP A 335 -32.81 -19.91 -6.06
N ASN A 336 -32.14 -18.77 -6.25
CA ASN A 336 -31.95 -18.15 -7.57
C ASN A 336 -30.56 -18.43 -8.17
N ALA A 337 -29.75 -19.29 -7.53
CA ALA A 337 -28.38 -19.58 -7.94
C ALA A 337 -27.51 -18.32 -8.08
N SER A 338 -27.70 -17.35 -7.19
CA SER A 338 -26.88 -16.13 -7.10
C SER A 338 -26.07 -16.04 -5.81
N PHE A 339 -26.02 -17.13 -5.04
CA PHE A 339 -25.15 -17.21 -3.87
C PHE A 339 -23.70 -17.02 -4.31
N ASP A 340 -22.99 -16.09 -3.67
CA ASP A 340 -21.58 -15.80 -3.95
C ASP A 340 -20.88 -15.26 -2.70
N ALA A 341 -19.56 -15.12 -2.76
CA ALA A 341 -18.72 -14.56 -1.70
C ALA A 341 -17.94 -13.35 -2.22
N LEU A 342 -18.06 -12.21 -1.53
CA LEU A 342 -17.31 -10.99 -1.86
C LEU A 342 -16.35 -10.67 -0.72
N VAL A 343 -15.10 -10.36 -1.06
CA VAL A 343 -14.13 -9.81 -0.12
C VAL A 343 -14.27 -8.29 -0.13
N ILE A 344 -14.48 -7.70 1.05
CA ILE A 344 -14.65 -6.26 1.26
C ILE A 344 -13.56 -5.81 2.23
N GLU A 345 -12.71 -4.88 1.80
CA GLU A 345 -11.82 -4.18 2.72
C GLU A 345 -12.62 -3.15 3.51
N GLU A 346 -12.51 -3.21 4.83
CA GLU A 346 -13.21 -2.31 5.74
C GLU A 346 -12.27 -1.22 6.23
N ASP A 347 -12.54 0.01 5.83
CA ASP A 347 -11.80 1.17 6.30
C ASP A 347 -12.05 1.39 7.81
N ASN A 348 -11.09 0.95 8.62
CA ASN A 348 -11.06 1.15 10.07
C ASN A 348 -10.01 2.19 10.50
N SER A 349 -9.60 3.06 9.57
CA SER A 349 -8.69 4.18 9.87
C SER A 349 -9.24 5.11 10.97
N SER A 350 -8.33 5.83 11.62
CA SER A 350 -8.68 6.73 12.71
C SER A 350 -9.67 7.82 12.28
N LEU A 351 -10.77 7.95 13.01
CA LEU A 351 -11.80 8.95 12.73
C LEU A 351 -11.51 10.30 13.38
N ALA A 352 -11.90 11.38 12.69
CA ALA A 352 -11.85 12.73 13.27
C ALA A 352 -12.71 12.81 14.55
N PRO A 353 -12.30 13.61 15.56
CA PRO A 353 -13.08 13.74 16.78
C PRO A 353 -14.52 14.15 16.52
N GLY A 354 -15.47 13.33 17.03
CA GLY A 354 -16.90 13.57 16.84
C GLY A 354 -17.51 12.88 15.63
N TYR A 355 -16.75 12.16 14.80
CA TYR A 355 -17.24 11.42 13.64
C TYR A 355 -17.39 9.93 13.92
N PHE A 356 -18.32 9.28 13.22
CA PHE A 356 -18.45 7.83 13.07
C PHE A 356 -18.39 7.48 11.57
N ARG A 357 -18.03 6.25 11.24
CA ARG A 357 -18.08 5.74 9.86
C ARG A 357 -19.28 4.85 9.66
N LEU A 358 -19.96 5.01 8.52
CA LEU A 358 -20.96 4.08 8.04
C LEU A 358 -20.46 3.43 6.74
N THR A 359 -20.18 2.14 6.79
CA THR A 359 -19.98 1.31 5.61
C THR A 359 -21.31 0.69 5.20
N VAL A 360 -21.69 0.84 3.95
CA VAL A 360 -22.95 0.31 3.39
C VAL A 360 -22.61 -0.71 2.31
N PHE A 361 -23.17 -1.90 2.41
CA PHE A 361 -23.03 -2.98 1.43
C PHE A 361 -24.39 -3.31 0.80
N HIS A 362 -24.47 -3.42 -0.52
CA HIS A 362 -25.70 -3.74 -1.23
C HIS A 362 -25.77 -5.21 -1.69
N GLY A 363 -26.14 -6.10 -0.78
CA GLY A 363 -26.31 -7.54 -1.03
C GLY A 363 -27.72 -7.98 -1.51
N GLN A 364 -28.64 -7.05 -1.80
CA GLN A 364 -30.03 -7.38 -2.14
C GLN A 364 -30.18 -7.67 -3.64
N PHE A 365 -30.08 -8.96 -3.98
CA PHE A 365 -30.15 -9.47 -5.36
C PHE A 365 -31.39 -8.99 -6.13
N GLY A 366 -31.20 -8.69 -7.43
CA GLY A 366 -32.27 -8.31 -8.34
C GLY A 366 -32.88 -6.93 -8.08
N THR A 367 -32.30 -6.15 -7.17
CA THR A 367 -32.66 -4.75 -6.94
C THR A 367 -31.69 -3.86 -7.69
N GLY A 368 -32.19 -2.77 -8.29
CA GLY A 368 -31.34 -1.74 -8.91
C GLY A 368 -30.55 -0.96 -7.86
N PRO A 369 -29.75 0.03 -8.29
CA PRO A 369 -28.97 0.85 -7.36
C PRO A 369 -29.85 1.51 -6.28
N VAL A 370 -29.25 1.70 -5.10
CA VAL A 370 -29.94 2.21 -3.91
C VAL A 370 -29.28 3.49 -3.40
N ASP A 371 -30.11 4.35 -2.81
CA ASP A 371 -29.68 5.51 -2.04
C ASP A 371 -29.96 5.26 -0.55
N VAL A 372 -29.09 5.78 0.32
CA VAL A 372 -29.34 5.83 1.77
C VAL A 372 -29.63 7.27 2.14
N LEU A 373 -30.86 7.55 2.55
CA LEU A 373 -31.33 8.86 2.95
C LEU A 373 -31.33 9.01 4.45
N ARG A 374 -30.87 10.16 4.95
CA ARG A 374 -30.94 10.55 6.35
C ARG A 374 -32.18 11.40 6.59
N ASN A 375 -32.75 11.31 7.78
CA ASN A 375 -33.97 12.02 8.18
C ASN A 375 -33.93 13.56 8.12
N ASP A 376 -32.75 14.17 7.96
CA ASP A 376 -32.59 15.61 7.75
C ASP A 376 -32.51 16.01 6.26
N GLY A 377 -32.71 15.06 5.35
CA GLY A 377 -32.75 15.28 3.91
C GLY A 377 -31.41 15.15 3.20
N LEU A 378 -30.35 14.73 3.90
CA LEU A 378 -29.07 14.36 3.27
C LEU A 378 -29.12 12.93 2.73
N ASP A 379 -28.35 12.69 1.67
CA ASP A 379 -28.20 11.43 0.96
C ASP A 379 -26.73 10.96 1.03
N PRO A 380 -26.27 10.48 2.20
CA PRO A 380 -24.87 10.09 2.41
C PRO A 380 -24.36 9.00 1.46
N VAL A 381 -25.25 8.17 0.92
CA VAL A 381 -24.92 7.17 -0.10
C VAL A 381 -25.89 7.33 -1.25
N ARG A 382 -25.35 7.40 -2.47
CA ARG A 382 -26.13 7.52 -3.69
C ARG A 382 -25.68 6.48 -4.69
N PHE A 383 -26.64 5.90 -5.39
CA PHE A 383 -26.40 5.02 -6.53
C PHE A 383 -25.46 3.85 -6.21
N LEU A 384 -25.60 3.28 -5.01
CA LEU A 384 -24.86 2.07 -4.63
C LEU A 384 -25.48 0.89 -5.37
N ALA A 385 -24.74 0.26 -6.28
CA ALA A 385 -25.21 -0.86 -7.09
C ALA A 385 -24.97 -2.20 -6.40
N TYR A 386 -25.67 -3.25 -6.86
CA TYR A 386 -25.35 -4.62 -6.44
C TYR A 386 -23.97 -5.03 -7.00
N PRO A 387 -23.14 -5.79 -6.26
CA PRO A 387 -21.80 -6.18 -6.69
C PRO A 387 -21.74 -6.68 -8.14
N GLY A 388 -20.85 -6.10 -8.95
CA GLY A 388 -20.59 -6.53 -10.34
C GLY A 388 -21.65 -6.13 -11.38
N THR A 389 -22.60 -5.25 -11.05
CA THR A 389 -23.69 -4.89 -11.97
C THR A 389 -23.54 -3.53 -12.66
N THR A 390 -22.73 -2.61 -12.14
CA THR A 390 -22.60 -1.24 -12.70
C THR A 390 -21.19 -0.68 -12.55
N GLY A 391 -20.47 -0.56 -13.68
CA GLY A 391 -19.13 0.05 -13.70
C GLY A 391 -18.17 -0.62 -12.72
N ASP A 392 -17.38 0.20 -12.03
CA ASP A 392 -16.42 -0.22 -10.99
C ASP A 392 -17.06 -0.27 -9.59
N ASN A 393 -18.40 -0.23 -9.48
CA ASN A 393 -19.09 -0.37 -8.20
C ASN A 393 -19.02 -1.83 -7.74
N ASP A 394 -18.18 -2.06 -6.74
CA ASP A 394 -17.96 -3.35 -6.06
C ASP A 394 -19.07 -3.73 -5.06
N GLY A 395 -20.07 -2.86 -4.90
CA GLY A 395 -21.25 -3.06 -4.08
C GLY A 395 -21.12 -2.61 -2.62
N HIS A 396 -20.07 -1.86 -2.26
CA HIS A 396 -19.99 -1.21 -0.96
C HIS A 396 -19.48 0.24 -1.03
N VAL A 397 -19.67 1.01 0.05
CA VAL A 397 -19.15 2.37 0.20
C VAL A 397 -19.08 2.77 1.67
N SER A 398 -18.07 3.55 2.04
CA SER A 398 -17.91 4.10 3.39
C SER A 398 -18.12 5.61 3.40
N VAL A 399 -18.74 6.13 4.46
CA VAL A 399 -18.98 7.55 4.65
C VAL A 399 -18.84 7.97 6.11
N ASP A 400 -18.08 9.03 6.35
CA ASP A 400 -17.86 9.60 7.67
C ASP A 400 -18.89 10.69 7.98
N MET A 401 -19.49 10.60 9.15
CA MET A 401 -20.53 11.52 9.60
C MET A 401 -20.34 11.92 11.05
N VAL A 402 -20.74 13.13 11.39
CA VAL A 402 -20.77 13.57 12.79
C VAL A 402 -21.73 12.66 13.57
N GLY A 403 -21.30 12.19 14.75
CA GLY A 403 -22.13 11.37 15.62
C GLY A 403 -23.41 12.09 16.06
N GLY A 404 -24.47 11.30 16.24
CA GLY A 404 -25.79 11.82 16.58
C GLY A 404 -26.90 10.81 16.37
N ASN A 405 -28.12 11.26 16.68
CA ASN A 405 -29.30 10.43 16.51
C ASN A 405 -29.87 10.55 15.09
N TYR A 406 -29.75 9.48 14.31
CA TYR A 406 -30.20 9.44 12.92
C TYR A 406 -31.18 8.32 12.66
N VAL A 407 -32.06 8.57 11.70
CA VAL A 407 -32.89 7.57 11.04
C VAL A 407 -32.44 7.53 9.60
N PHE A 408 -32.11 6.35 9.10
CA PHE A 408 -31.76 6.13 7.70
C PHE A 408 -32.90 5.37 6.99
N THR A 409 -33.16 5.76 5.75
CA THR A 409 -34.11 5.10 4.87
C THR A 409 -33.37 4.71 3.60
N VAL A 410 -33.44 3.42 3.24
CA VAL A 410 -32.90 2.91 1.99
C VAL A 410 -33.99 2.99 0.95
N VAL A 411 -33.71 3.63 -0.19
CA VAL A 411 -34.66 3.79 -1.31
C VAL A 411 -34.02 3.32 -2.61
N SER A 412 -34.85 3.02 -3.61
CA SER A 412 -34.38 2.82 -4.97
C SER A 412 -33.85 4.14 -5.55
N SER A 413 -32.67 4.13 -6.17
CA SER A 413 -32.13 5.30 -6.89
C SER A 413 -32.92 5.62 -8.16
N ASP A 414 -33.64 4.65 -8.72
CA ASP A 414 -34.52 4.86 -9.89
C ASP A 414 -35.84 5.55 -9.52
N ASP A 415 -36.27 5.40 -8.26
CA ASP A 415 -37.51 5.95 -7.72
C ASP A 415 -37.42 6.10 -6.20
N ASN A 416 -37.09 7.30 -5.73
CA ASN A 416 -36.90 7.58 -4.31
C ASN A 416 -38.21 7.44 -3.48
N ASP A 417 -39.38 7.28 -4.10
CA ASP A 417 -40.62 6.92 -3.41
C ASP A 417 -40.70 5.41 -3.09
N THR A 418 -39.86 4.59 -3.72
CA THR A 418 -39.74 3.15 -3.47
C THR A 418 -38.78 2.90 -2.29
N ILE A 419 -39.35 2.78 -1.10
CA ILE A 419 -38.62 2.45 0.13
C ILE A 419 -38.32 0.95 0.19
N LEU A 420 -37.05 0.60 0.36
CA LEU A 420 -36.55 -0.77 0.47
C LEU A 420 -36.35 -1.18 1.93
N ALA A 421 -35.88 -0.24 2.77
CA ALA A 421 -35.71 -0.47 4.20
C ALA A 421 -35.84 0.85 5.00
N GLU A 422 -36.35 0.76 6.23
CA GLU A 422 -36.34 1.86 7.20
C GLU A 422 -35.62 1.40 8.47
N LEU A 423 -34.51 2.06 8.80
CA LEU A 423 -33.77 1.79 10.01
C LEU A 423 -34.43 2.53 11.19
N PRO A 424 -34.36 1.97 12.42
CA PRO A 424 -34.80 2.70 13.60
C PRO A 424 -33.92 3.92 13.86
N ALA A 425 -34.38 4.81 14.73
CA ALA A 425 -33.54 5.88 15.24
C ALA A 425 -32.41 5.28 16.08
N ILE A 426 -31.17 5.51 15.66
CA ILE A 426 -29.96 5.01 16.32
C ILE A 426 -29.11 6.20 16.74
N ASP A 427 -28.53 6.11 17.93
CA ASP A 427 -27.53 7.06 18.41
C ASP A 427 -26.15 6.59 17.95
N TYR A 428 -25.66 7.18 16.87
CA TYR A 428 -24.38 6.84 16.27
C TYR A 428 -23.26 7.50 17.06
N VAL A 429 -22.44 6.67 17.71
CA VAL A 429 -21.42 7.11 18.65
C VAL A 429 -20.14 7.49 17.90
N PRO A 430 -19.56 8.67 18.13
CA PRO A 430 -18.26 9.03 17.57
C PRO A 430 -17.16 8.00 17.89
N GLY A 431 -16.27 7.76 16.92
CA GLY A 431 -15.17 6.82 17.00
C GLY A 431 -15.54 5.38 16.68
N ARG A 432 -16.77 5.11 16.22
CA ARG A 432 -17.23 3.76 15.85
C ARG A 432 -17.40 3.60 14.35
N ASN A 433 -17.11 2.40 13.87
CA ASN A 433 -17.40 1.94 12.52
C ASN A 433 -18.68 1.07 12.55
N TYR A 434 -19.67 1.46 11.74
CA TYR A 434 -20.94 0.76 11.58
C TYR A 434 -20.99 0.13 10.19
N PHE A 435 -21.44 -1.12 10.12
CA PHE A 435 -21.61 -1.84 8.87
C PHE A 435 -23.09 -2.11 8.61
N LEU A 436 -23.63 -1.59 7.51
CA LEU A 436 -25.01 -1.72 7.08
C LEU A 436 -25.08 -2.55 5.79
N ALA A 437 -25.53 -3.81 5.91
CA ALA A 437 -25.87 -4.63 4.75
C ALA A 437 -27.32 -4.38 4.35
N ILE A 438 -27.57 -4.04 3.09
CA ILE A 438 -28.89 -3.97 2.46
C ILE A 438 -29.14 -5.32 1.81
N ILE A 439 -30.08 -6.09 2.36
CA ILE A 439 -30.24 -7.51 2.07
C ILE A 439 -31.70 -7.87 1.84
N GLN A 440 -31.93 -8.94 1.09
CA GLN A 440 -33.27 -9.50 0.95
C GLN A 440 -33.76 -9.98 2.33
N GLY A 441 -35.03 -9.75 2.69
CA GLY A 441 -35.57 -10.26 3.95
C GLY A 441 -36.65 -9.37 4.58
N ALA A 442 -37.13 -9.76 5.75
CA ALA A 442 -38.27 -9.10 6.40
C ALA A 442 -38.00 -7.63 6.80
N ASN A 443 -36.75 -7.30 7.14
CA ASN A 443 -36.36 -5.94 7.52
C ASN A 443 -35.67 -5.18 6.37
N GLY A 444 -35.20 -5.86 5.33
CA GLY A 444 -34.45 -5.26 4.21
C GLY A 444 -33.00 -4.88 4.54
N TYR A 445 -32.54 -5.08 5.78
CA TYR A 445 -31.17 -4.76 6.19
C TYR A 445 -30.66 -5.63 7.34
N ALA A 446 -29.34 -5.64 7.52
CA ALA A 446 -28.64 -6.01 8.74
C ALA A 446 -27.66 -4.89 9.12
N LEU A 447 -27.59 -4.58 10.40
CA LEU A 447 -26.70 -3.55 10.93
C LEU A 447 -25.84 -4.15 12.03
N SER A 448 -24.52 -4.01 11.90
CA SER A 448 -23.53 -4.40 12.88
C SER A 448 -22.60 -3.24 13.22
N TYR A 449 -21.96 -3.31 14.37
CA TYR A 449 -20.85 -2.45 14.74
C TYR A 449 -19.97 -3.21 15.74
N ILE A 450 -18.70 -2.85 15.79
CA ILE A 450 -17.76 -3.40 16.77
C ILE A 450 -17.52 -2.35 17.86
N GLU A 451 -17.50 -2.76 19.13
CA GLU A 451 -17.31 -1.84 20.26
C GLU A 451 -15.87 -1.35 20.41
N GLU A 452 -14.91 -2.23 20.13
CA GLU A 452 -13.47 -1.97 20.21
C GLU A 452 -12.79 -2.84 19.14
N LEU A 453 -11.93 -2.23 18.32
CA LEU A 453 -11.11 -2.97 17.35
C LEU A 453 -10.08 -3.82 18.11
N PRO A 454 -9.73 -5.02 17.59
CA PRO A 454 -8.80 -5.95 18.21
C PRO A 454 -7.38 -5.38 18.46
#